data_AF-A0A831SJ39-F1
#
_entry.id   AF-A0A831SJ39-F1
#
_cell.length_a   1.000
_cell.length_b   1.000
_cell.length_c   1.000
_cell.angle_alpha   90.00
_cell.angle_beta   90.00
_cell.angle_gamma   90.00
#
_symmetry.space_group_name_H-M   'P 1'
#
loop_
_entity.id
_entity.type
_entity.pdbx_description
1 polymer ?
#
loop_
_entity_poly.entity_id
_entity_poly.type
_entity_poly.pdbx_seq_one_letter_code
_entity_poly.pdbx_strand_id
1 'polypeptide(L)' 'MCLAVPAKIMNITDKDHAEIDYGDGVKRTINISLVDVSIGDYVLVHAGFAI' A
#
# COMPACT_ATOMS: atom_id res chain seq x y z
N MET A 1 -7.65 17.97 -4.08
CA MET A 1 -6.18 18.04 -3.93
C MET A 1 -5.82 17.09 -2.80
N CYS A 2 -5.39 15.87 -3.11
CA CYS A 2 -5.11 14.84 -2.10
C CYS A 2 -3.60 14.63 -1.99
N LEU A 3 -3.07 14.54 -0.77
CA LEU A 3 -1.69 14.13 -0.52
C LEU A 3 -1.60 12.60 -0.53
N ALA A 4 -0.50 12.07 -1.07
CA ALA A 4 -0.17 10.66 -0.90
C ALA A 4 0.24 10.40 0.56
N VAL A 5 -0.15 9.25 1.10
CA VAL A 5 0.10 8.90 2.50
C VAL A 5 1.02 7.66 2.54
N PRO A 6 2.12 7.69 3.31
CA PRO A 6 2.99 6.54 3.46
C PRO A 6 2.28 5.40 4.20
N ALA A 7 2.46 4.17 3.74
CA ALA A 7 1.94 2.98 4.37
C ALA A 7 2.90 1.81 4.22
N LYS A 8 2.89 0.89 5.18
CA LYS A 8 3.73 -0.31 5.18
C LYS A 8 3.02 -1.49 4.57
N ILE A 9 3.66 -2.23 3.66
CA ILE A 9 3.16 -3.49 3.12
C ILE A 9 3.22 -4.57 4.22
N MET A 10 2.06 -5.08 4.60
CA MET A 10 1.92 -6.11 5.63
C MET A 10 1.75 -7.49 5.02
N ASN A 11 1.02 -7.59 3.92
CA ASN A 11 0.76 -8.84 3.22
C ASN A 11 0.45 -8.58 1.74
N ILE A 12 0.83 -9.50 0.85
CA ILE A 12 0.49 -9.44 -0.58
C ILE A 12 -0.60 -10.48 -0.81
N THR A 13 -1.83 -10.03 -1.11
CA THR A 13 -2.98 -10.92 -1.25
C THR A 13 -3.05 -11.54 -2.63
N ASP A 14 -2.73 -10.75 -3.66
CA ASP A 14 -2.84 -11.12 -5.07
C ASP A 14 -1.72 -10.45 -5.87
N LYS A 15 -1.61 -10.80 -7.17
CA LYS A 15 -0.63 -10.20 -8.08
C LYS A 15 -0.67 -8.67 -8.10
N ASP A 16 -1.87 -8.11 -7.92
CA ASP A 16 -2.14 -6.68 -8.10
C ASP A 16 -2.56 -5.99 -6.80
N HIS A 17 -2.65 -6.71 -5.66
CA HIS A 17 -3.19 -6.17 -4.42
C HIS A 17 -2.36 -6.56 -3.19
N ALA A 18 -2.20 -5.61 -2.28
CA ALA A 18 -1.56 -5.80 -0.99
C ALA A 18 -2.37 -5.18 0.14
N GLU A 19 -2.31 -5.81 1.31
CA GLU A 19 -2.76 -5.21 2.57
C GLU A 19 -1.62 -4.36 3.15
N ILE A 20 -1.95 -3.12 3.47
CA ILE A 20 -1.04 -2.15 4.06
C ILE A 20 -1.52 -1.67 5.44
N ASP A 21 -0.60 -1.11 6.21
CA ASP A 21 -0.86 -0.41 7.46
C ASP A 21 -0.39 1.04 7.37
N TYR A 22 -1.30 2.00 7.60
CA TYR A 22 -0.98 3.44 7.63
C TYR A 22 -0.39 3.92 8.96
N GLY A 23 -0.28 3.03 9.95
CA GLY A 23 -0.01 3.36 11.34
C GLY A 23 -1.25 3.16 12.22
N ASP A 24 -1.02 3.01 13.53
CA ASP A 24 -2.06 2.82 14.55
C ASP A 24 -3.05 1.66 14.26
N GLY A 25 -2.63 0.68 13.45
CA GLY A 25 -3.44 -0.49 13.09
C GLY A 25 -4.48 -0.23 12.01
N VAL A 26 -4.42 0.91 11.31
CA VAL A 26 -5.35 1.23 10.22
C VAL A 26 -4.93 0.49 8.95
N LYS A 27 -5.62 -0.63 8.68
CA LYS A 27 -5.34 -1.48 7.53
C LYS A 27 -6.24 -1.22 6.34
N ARG A 28 -5.69 -1.30 5.13
CA ARG A 28 -6.46 -1.30 3.87
C ARG A 28 -5.80 -2.15 2.80
N THR A 29 -6.61 -2.63 1.86
CA THR A 29 -6.11 -3.20 0.60
C THR A 29 -5.92 -2.10 -0.43
N ILE A 30 -4.77 -2.08 -1.09
CA ILE A 30 -4.43 -1.16 -2.17
C ILE A 30 -3.96 -1.92 -3.41
N ASN A 31 -4.02 -1.26 -4.56
CA ASN A 31 -3.47 -1.80 -5.80
C ASN A 31 -1.95 -1.53 -5.87
N ILE A 32 -1.18 -2.56 -6.20
CA ILE A 32 0.29 -2.52 -6.33
C ILE A 32 0.76 -2.78 -7.76
N SER A 33 -0.14 -2.82 -8.76
CA SER A 33 0.19 -3.15 -10.15
C SER A 33 1.20 -2.20 -10.81
N LEU A 34 1.44 -1.03 -10.22
CA LEU A 34 2.31 0.02 -10.77
C LEU A 34 3.75 -0.04 -10.26
N VAL A 35 4.01 -0.81 -9.19
CA VAL A 35 5.31 -0.83 -8.50
C VAL A 35 5.62 -2.23 -7.98
N ASP A 36 6.88 -2.64 -8.06
CA ASP A 36 7.34 -3.88 -7.43
C ASP A 36 7.56 -3.63 -5.92
N VAL A 37 6.90 -4.41 -5.09
CA VAL A 37 6.92 -4.26 -3.63
C VAL A 37 7.14 -5.60 -2.93
N SER A 38 7.77 -5.56 -1.76
CA SER A 38 7.96 -6.69 -0.87
C SER A 38 7.30 -6.44 0.49
N ILE A 39 7.02 -7.51 1.22
CA ILE A 39 6.52 -7.40 2.61
C ILE A 39 7.55 -6.64 3.45
N GLY A 40 7.10 -5.60 4.13
CA GLY A 40 7.95 -4.72 4.94
C GLY A 40 8.29 -3.38 4.28
N ASP A 41 8.09 -3.24 2.96
CA ASP A 41 8.33 -1.99 2.25
C ASP A 41 7.33 -0.91 2.66
N TYR A 42 7.76 0.34 2.55
CA TYR A 42 6.89 1.50 2.66
C TYR A 42 6.62 2.09 1.28
N VAL A 43 5.35 2.31 0.97
CA VAL A 43 4.89 2.89 -0.30
C VAL A 43 4.06 4.14 -0.04
N LEU A 44 4.02 5.05 -1.02
CA LEU A 44 3.09 6.16 -1.00
C LEU A 44 1.78 5.71 -1.62
N VAL A 45 0.67 5.95 -0.92
CA VAL A 45 -0.65 5.61 -1.45
C VAL A 45 -1.37 6.85 -1.92
N HIS A 46 -1.81 6.84 -3.17
CA HIS A 46 -2.67 7.87 -3.74
C HIS A 46 -3.86 7.23 -4.45
N ALA A 47 -5.08 7.65 -4.09
CA ALA A 47 -6.32 7.16 -4.68
C ALA A 47 -6.48 5.62 -4.69
N GLY A 48 -5.85 4.92 -3.72
CA GLY A 48 -5.91 3.45 -3.61
C GLY A 48 -4.82 2.70 -4.39
N PHE A 49 -3.86 3.40 -4.99
CA PHE A 49 -2.71 2.81 -5.67
C PHE A 49 -1.41 3.12 -4.92
N ALA A 50 -0.51 2.14 -4.89
CA ALA A 50 0.88 2.36 -4.55
C ALA A 50 1.59 3.08 -5.70
N ILE A 51 2.31 4.16 -5.37
CA ILE A 51 3.12 4.97 -6.29
C ILE A 51 4.51 5.25 -5.70
#